data_AF-A0A4P9YLV5-F1
#
_entry.id   AF-A0A4P9YLV5-F1
#
_cell.length_a   1.000
_cell.length_b   1.000
_cell.length_c   1.000
_cell.angle_alpha   90.00
_cell.angle_beta   90.00
_cell.angle_gamma   90.00
#
_symmetry.space_group_name_H-M   'P 1'
#
loop_
_entity.id
_entity.type
_entity.pdbx_description
1 polymer ?
#
loop_
_entity_poly.entity_id
_entity_poly.type
_entity_poly.pdbx_seq_one_letter_code
_entity_poly.pdbx_strand_id
1 'polypeptide(L)'
;FVFVDGFLMYHNPKLLELLDIKIFLKASKETVKKRRNERDGYVTIEGFWKDPPDYFENVVWPNYQKYHCSTSIQNIIALDTEENNIEEVLNIALIEINRALKARFTLMHQ
;
A
#
# COMPACT_ATOMS: atom_id res chain seq x y z
N PHE A 1 16.32 -9.74 3.25
CA PHE A 1 15.00 -9.10 3.43
C PHE A 1 14.67 -8.34 2.16
N VAL A 2 13.40 -8.35 1.74
CA VAL A 2 12.94 -7.77 0.47
C VAL A 2 11.75 -6.88 0.76
N PHE A 3 11.76 -5.67 0.21
CA PHE A 3 10.58 -4.82 0.13
C PHE A 3 9.92 -4.99 -1.22
N VAL A 4 8.60 -5.14 -1.21
CA VAL A 4 7.78 -5.17 -2.43
C VAL A 4 6.69 -4.13 -2.23
N ASP A 5 6.60 -3.17 -3.15
CA ASP A 5 5.65 -2.06 -3.10
C ASP A 5 4.79 -2.03 -4.36
N GLY A 6 3.51 -1.68 -4.20
CA GLY A 6 2.54 -1.68 -5.29
C GLY A 6 1.10 -1.56 -4.80
N PHE A 7 0.30 -0.80 -5.55
CA PHE A 7 -1.06 -0.42 -5.17
C PHE A 7 -2.14 -1.48 -5.44
N LEU A 8 -1.81 -2.69 -5.92
CA LEU A 8 -2.77 -3.80 -6.15
C LEU A 8 -2.27 -5.15 -5.65
N MET A 9 -1.22 -5.17 -4.82
CA MET A 9 -0.53 -6.41 -4.43
C MET A 9 -1.45 -7.42 -3.74
N TYR A 10 -2.36 -6.96 -2.87
CA TYR A 10 -3.16 -7.87 -2.05
C TYR A 10 -4.36 -8.49 -2.78
N HIS A 11 -4.53 -8.18 -4.07
CA HIS A 11 -5.50 -8.89 -4.91
C HIS A 11 -5.00 -10.29 -5.32
N ASN A 12 -3.69 -10.53 -5.32
CA ASN A 12 -3.12 -11.81 -5.73
C ASN A 12 -2.85 -12.72 -4.52
N PRO A 13 -3.60 -13.82 -4.32
CA PRO A 13 -3.43 -14.70 -3.16
C PRO A 13 -2.04 -15.37 -3.12
N LYS A 14 -1.48 -15.73 -4.27
CA LYS A 14 -0.13 -16.33 -4.35
C LYS A 14 0.95 -15.36 -3.85
N LEU A 15 0.77 -14.06 -4.07
CA LEU A 15 1.69 -13.06 -3.54
C LEU A 15 1.51 -12.94 -2.02
N LEU A 16 0.28 -12.93 -1.52
CA LEU A 16 0.00 -12.83 -0.09
C LEU A 16 0.64 -13.97 0.74
N GLU A 17 0.72 -15.17 0.17
CA GLU A 17 1.37 -16.35 0.78
C GLU A 17 2.89 -16.18 0.93
N LEU A 18 3.51 -15.37 0.07
CA LEU A 18 4.96 -15.12 0.11
C LEU A 18 5.35 -14.00 1.08
N LEU A 19 4.39 -13.18 1.52
CA LEU A 19 4.65 -11.99 2.33
C LEU A 19 4.61 -12.33 3.83
N ASP A 20 5.76 -12.22 4.49
CA ASP A 20 5.90 -12.32 5.94
C ASP A 20 5.13 -11.18 6.67
N ILE A 21 5.11 -9.98 6.07
CA ILE A 21 4.52 -8.76 6.65
C ILE A 21 3.72 -8.04 5.56
N LYS A 22 2.56 -7.50 5.95
CA LYS A 22 1.64 -6.80 5.05
C LYS A 22 1.33 -5.42 5.64
N ILE A 23 1.82 -4.37 5.01
CA ILE A 23 1.59 -2.97 5.41
C ILE A 23 0.76 -2.29 4.32
N PHE A 24 -0.33 -1.64 4.71
CA PHE A 24 -1.21 -0.91 3.81
C PHE A 24 -1.29 0.55 4.21
N LEU A 25 -0.94 1.45 3.30
CA LEU A 25 -1.08 2.89 3.52
C LEU A 25 -2.44 3.35 3.03
N LYS A 26 -3.25 3.93 3.91
CA LYS A 26 -4.59 4.45 3.60
C LYS A 26 -4.68 5.96 3.84
N ALA A 27 -5.68 6.56 3.23
CA ALA A 27 -6.18 7.91 3.46
C ALA A 27 -7.61 8.00 2.91
N SER A 28 -8.32 9.06 3.28
CA SER A 28 -9.63 9.44 2.76
C SER A 28 -9.62 9.64 1.24
N LYS A 29 -10.79 9.46 0.62
CA LYS A 29 -10.97 9.67 -0.82
C LYS A 29 -10.52 11.07 -1.21
N GLU A 30 -10.89 12.06 -0.41
CA GLU A 30 -10.64 13.48 -0.59
C GLU A 30 -9.13 13.76 -0.60
N THR A 31 -8.40 13.23 0.38
CA THR A 31 -6.95 13.38 0.45
C THR A 31 -6.24 12.66 -0.70
N VAL A 32 -6.66 11.44 -1.04
CA VAL A 32 -6.08 10.71 -2.17
C VAL A 32 -6.33 11.47 -3.49
N LYS A 33 -7.54 12.00 -3.70
CA LYS A 33 -7.88 12.81 -4.87
C LYS A 33 -7.01 14.06 -4.97
N LYS A 34 -6.87 14.80 -3.85
CA LYS A 34 -6.03 16.00 -3.79
C LYS A 34 -4.58 15.68 -4.15
N ARG A 35 -3.95 14.72 -3.46
CA ARG A 35 -2.56 14.29 -3.70
C ARG A 35 -2.33 13.74 -5.11
N ARG A 36 -3.37 13.21 -5.77
CA ARG A 36 -3.30 12.72 -7.14
C ARG A 36 -3.40 13.86 -8.16
N ASN A 37 -4.29 14.82 -7.94
CA ASN A 37 -4.42 16.01 -8.80
C ASN A 37 -3.19 16.93 -8.73
N GLU A 38 -2.51 16.95 -7.58
CA GLU A 38 -1.24 17.68 -7.38
C GLU A 38 -0.04 17.01 -8.06
N ARG A 39 -0.15 15.76 -8.51
CA ARG A 39 0.90 15.13 -9.31
C ARG A 39 0.82 15.64 -10.73
N ASP A 40 1.95 16.13 -11.25
CA ASP A 40 2.03 16.68 -12.61
C ASP A 40 1.65 15.67 -13.70
N GLY A 41 1.90 14.38 -13.43
CA GLY A 41 1.62 13.25 -14.30
C GLY A 41 2.58 12.10 -14.03
N TYR A 42 2.68 11.16 -14.97
CA TYR A 42 3.51 9.96 -14.87
C TYR A 42 4.34 9.82 -16.15
N VAL A 43 5.62 9.52 -16.00
CA VAL A 43 6.46 9.11 -17.13
C VAL A 43 6.19 7.64 -17.41
N THR A 44 5.78 7.34 -18.63
CA THR A 44 5.50 5.98 -19.12
C THR A 44 6.39 5.66 -20.31
N ILE A 45 6.43 4.39 -20.72
CA ILE A 45 7.16 3.97 -21.93
C ILE A 45 6.64 4.64 -23.22
N GLU A 46 5.38 5.07 -23.22
CA GLU A 46 4.71 5.75 -24.34
C GLU A 46 4.84 7.28 -24.27
N GLY A 47 5.53 7.81 -23.25
CA GLY A 47 5.69 9.24 -23.01
C GLY A 47 5.03 9.69 -21.71
N PHE A 48 4.66 10.97 -21.65
CA PHE A 48 4.08 11.56 -20.44
C PHE A 48 2.57 11.35 -20.38
N TRP A 49 2.11 10.66 -19.34
CA TRP A 49 0.71 10.45 -19.06
C TRP A 49 0.21 11.44 -18.01
N LYS A 50 -0.85 12.16 -18.33
CA LYS A 50 -1.62 12.95 -17.36
C LYS A 50 -3.03 12.39 -17.31
N ASP A 51 -3.59 12.32 -16.11
CA ASP A 51 -4.96 11.86 -15.94
C ASP A 51 -5.91 12.70 -16.82
N PRO A 52 -6.77 12.08 -17.66
CA PRO A 52 -7.78 12.81 -18.39
C PRO A 52 -8.86 13.36 -17.43
N PRO A 53 -9.72 14.28 -17.90
CA PRO A 53 -10.83 14.78 -17.10
C PRO A 53 -11.63 13.65 -16.43
N ASP A 54 -11.95 13.83 -15.16
CA ASP A 54 -12.74 12.90 -14.32
C ASP A 54 -12.17 11.47 -14.15
N TYR A 55 -10.93 11.21 -14.56
CA TYR A 55 -10.31 9.88 -14.45
C TYR A 55 -10.29 9.35 -13.01
N PHE A 56 -10.10 10.23 -12.03
CA PHE A 56 -10.11 9.83 -10.63
C PHE A 56 -11.46 9.22 -10.21
N GLU A 57 -12.55 9.91 -10.53
CA GLU A 57 -13.90 9.52 -10.13
C GLU A 57 -14.40 8.33 -10.95
N ASN A 58 -14.10 8.31 -12.24
CA ASN A 58 -14.64 7.32 -13.16
C ASN A 58 -13.83 6.03 -13.19
N VAL A 59 -12.53 6.08 -12.86
CA VAL A 59 -11.62 4.92 -13.00
C VAL A 59 -10.87 4.63 -11.72
N VAL A 60 -10.13 5.59 -11.18
CA VAL A 60 -9.17 5.32 -10.08
C VAL A 60 -9.87 4.86 -8.82
N TRP A 61 -10.82 5.65 -8.32
CA TRP A 61 -11.50 5.38 -7.05
C TRP A 61 -12.40 4.13 -7.10
N PRO A 62 -13.22 3.91 -8.15
CA PRO A 62 -13.99 2.67 -8.28
C PRO A 62 -13.09 1.42 -8.31
N ASN A 63 -11.94 1.47 -8.99
CA ASN A 63 -11.00 0.34 -8.99
C ASN A 63 -10.31 0.17 -7.63
N TYR A 64 -9.94 1.26 -6.96
CA TYR A 64 -9.43 1.18 -5.59
C TYR A 64 -10.41 0.44 -4.67
N GLN A 65 -11.69 0.83 -4.68
CA GLN A 65 -12.72 0.15 -3.90
C GLN A 65 -12.87 -1.31 -4.31
N LYS A 66 -12.94 -1.61 -5.60
CA LYS A 66 -13.08 -2.98 -6.11
C LYS A 66 -11.97 -3.92 -5.60
N TYR A 67 -10.72 -3.46 -5.60
CA TYR A 67 -9.58 -4.32 -5.30
C TYR A 67 -9.13 -4.29 -3.82
N HIS A 68 -9.60 -3.33 -3.01
CA HIS A 68 -9.20 -3.18 -1.60
C HIS A 68 -10.35 -3.32 -0.60
N CYS A 69 -11.60 -3.47 -1.03
CA CYS A 69 -12.74 -3.65 -0.12
C CYS A 69 -12.84 -5.09 0.44
N SER A 70 -11.91 -5.99 0.10
CA SER A 70 -11.94 -7.37 0.58
C SER A 70 -11.54 -7.44 2.05
N THR A 71 -12.52 -7.65 2.93
CA THR A 71 -12.34 -7.89 4.37
C THR A 71 -11.62 -9.19 4.71
N SER A 72 -11.32 -10.02 3.70
CA SER A 72 -10.74 -11.35 3.87
C SER A 72 -9.22 -11.35 4.12
N ILE A 73 -8.52 -10.25 3.88
CA ILE A 73 -7.07 -10.22 4.05
C ILE A 73 -6.74 -10.01 5.53
N GLN A 74 -6.32 -11.11 6.17
CA GLN A 74 -5.93 -11.10 7.58
C GLN A 74 -4.53 -10.50 7.76
N ASN A 75 -4.29 -9.95 8.95
CA ASN A 75 -2.97 -9.49 9.40
C ASN A 75 -2.35 -8.37 8.53
N ILE A 76 -3.19 -7.47 8.01
CA ILE A 76 -2.72 -6.21 7.41
C ILE A 76 -2.54 -5.16 8.50
N ILE A 77 -1.39 -4.51 8.48
CA ILE A 77 -1.09 -3.32 9.28
C ILE A 77 -1.50 -2.11 8.45
N ALA A 78 -2.72 -1.63 8.68
CA ALA A 78 -3.28 -0.49 7.96
C ALA A 78 -2.88 0.82 8.66
N LEU A 79 -2.04 1.62 8.00
CA LEU A 79 -1.53 2.89 8.51
C LEU A 79 -2.24 4.05 7.82
N ASP A 80 -2.87 4.91 8.62
CA ASP A 80 -3.53 6.10 8.12
C ASP A 80 -2.54 7.24 7.93
N THR A 81 -2.35 7.68 6.68
CA THR A 81 -1.38 8.72 6.31
C THR A 81 -1.94 10.14 6.44
N GLU A 82 -3.15 10.29 6.96
CA GLU A 82 -3.68 11.58 7.42
C GLU A 82 -3.46 11.77 8.92
N GLU A 83 -3.51 10.68 9.68
CA GLU A 83 -3.31 10.69 11.13
C GLU A 83 -1.84 10.55 11.52
N ASN A 84 -1.01 9.99 10.64
CA ASN A 84 0.39 9.71 10.92
C ASN A 84 1.31 10.42 9.93
N ASN A 85 2.32 11.10 10.45
CA ASN A 85 3.40 11.66 9.65
C ASN A 85 4.38 10.55 9.18
N ILE A 86 5.34 10.93 8.34
CA ILE A 86 6.29 9.97 7.76
C ILE A 86 7.13 9.23 8.81
N GLU A 87 7.54 9.91 9.88
CA GLU A 87 8.36 9.31 10.94
C GLU A 87 7.56 8.30 11.75
N GLU A 88 6.30 8.60 12.06
CA GLU A 88 5.38 7.68 12.74
C GLU A 88 5.11 6.43 11.90
N VAL A 89 4.81 6.60 10.61
CA VAL A 89 4.62 5.48 9.67
C VAL A 89 5.86 4.60 9.61
N LEU A 90 7.04 5.21 9.51
CA LEU A 90 8.32 4.48 9.47
C LEU A 90 8.61 3.75 10.77
N ASN A 91 8.36 4.38 11.92
CA ASN A 91 8.58 3.78 13.23
C ASN A 91 7.70 2.54 13.43
N ILE A 92 6.41 2.63 13.07
CA ILE A 92 5.50 1.48 13.15
C ILE A 92 5.98 0.37 12.21
N ALA A 93 6.31 0.69 10.95
CA ALA A 93 6.81 -0.30 9.99
C ALA A 93 8.10 -1.00 10.50
N LEU A 94 9.04 -0.24 11.07
CA LEU A 94 10.30 -0.76 11.61
C LEU A 94 10.08 -1.69 12.80
N ILE A 95 9.16 -1.36 13.71
CA ILE A 95 8.83 -2.21 14.85
C ILE A 95 8.31 -3.57 14.36
N GLU A 96 7.43 -3.56 13.38
CA GLU A 96 6.79 -4.77 12.84
C GLU A 96 7.78 -5.63 12.05
N ILE A 97 8.64 -5.00 11.25
CA ILE A 97 9.75 -5.67 10.56
C ILE A 97 10.68 -6.34 11.57
N ASN A 98 11.09 -5.62 12.62
CA ASN A 98 11.96 -6.17 13.65
C ASN A 98 11.30 -7.34 14.40
N ARG A 99 9.99 -7.27 14.68
CA ARG A 99 9.25 -8.36 15.32
C ARG A 99 9.26 -9.62 14.44
N ALA A 100 8.94 -9.48 13.15
CA ALA A 100 8.91 -10.61 12.21
C ALA A 100 10.30 -11.23 12.01
N LEU A 101 11.35 -10.40 11.88
CA LEU A 101 12.73 -10.87 11.75
C LEU A 101 13.17 -11.66 12.98
N LYS A 102 12.85 -11.19 14.20
CA LYS A 102 13.15 -11.91 15.44
C LYS A 102 12.42 -13.25 15.51
N ALA A 103 11.13 -13.28 15.22
CA ALA A 103 10.34 -14.51 15.22
C ALA A 103 10.93 -15.56 14.25
N ARG A 104 11.31 -15.13 13.05
CA ARG A 104 11.93 -15.99 12.04
C ARG A 104 13.32 -16.48 12.48
N PHE A 105 14.13 -15.62 13.09
CA PHE A 105 15.43 -16.02 13.64
C PHE A 105 15.28 -17.10 14.71
N THR A 106 14.34 -16.94 15.64
CA THR A 106 14.07 -17.94 16.69
C THR A 106 13.64 -19.29 16.11
N LEU A 107 12.76 -19.30 15.10
CA LEU A 107 12.30 -20.54 14.45
C LEU A 107 13.42 -21.30 13.71
N MET A 108 14.46 -20.61 13.23
CA MET A 108 15.58 -21.25 12.51
C MET A 108 16.63 -21.87 13.45
N HIS A 109 16.58 -21.55 14.74
CA HIS A 109 17.58 -22.00 15.74
C HIS A 109 16.95 -22.86 16.84
N GLN A 110 15.76 -23.41 16.60
CA GLN A 110 15.16 -24.52 17.34
C GLN A 110 15.34 -25.81 16.56
#